data_AF-A0A921AXQ2-F1
#
_entry.id   AF-A0A921AXQ2-F1
#
_cell.length_a   1.000
_cell.length_b   1.000
_cell.length_c   1.000
_cell.angle_alpha   90.00
_cell.angle_beta   90.00
_cell.angle_gamma   90.00
#
_symmetry.space_group_name_H-M   'P 1'
#
loop_
_entity.id
_entity.type
_entity.pdbx_description
1 polymer ?
#
loop_
_entity_poly.entity_id
_entity_poly.type
_entity_poly.pdbx_seq_one_letter_code
_entity_poly.pdbx_strand_id
1 'polypeptide(L)'
;MDLWKWGRNLALLSLPLMLTACVSASEHNALQAQVNQMNRQMSSSQTNQADSWSQLMELRQEVAELRGQLDTLNYALQRAGGAQKLAETVALHDRALRLAESQMALDLQLTPDTAVQGMPGAAPGMTPGMVPGAGTGDASAQPSLQPAAPAVPAAQPQGNVDMAQALYDNGMQAFNNRQYQAALRSFSDFTKTYSKNKLVSNAWFWQGECQYQMKNYAEAVLAYENVISGYPNSVKAPASYLKQGMSFLQLNKKAAAKQRLTELTRKYPKAPEATRARQVIKQNKL
;
A
#
# COMPACT_ATOMS: atom_id res chain seq x y z
N MET A 1 -48.99 -33.29 87.17
CA MET A 1 -48.76 -32.03 87.90
C MET A 1 -47.47 -31.44 87.35
N ASP A 2 -47.41 -30.39 86.53
CA ASP A 2 -48.40 -29.44 86.06
C ASP A 2 -48.00 -28.94 84.66
N LEU A 3 -48.90 -29.16 83.70
CA LEU A 3 -48.93 -28.55 82.37
C LEU A 3 -49.74 -27.26 82.49
N TRP A 4 -49.12 -26.12 82.79
CA TRP A 4 -49.71 -24.79 82.60
C TRP A 4 -48.75 -23.70 83.09
N LYS A 5 -48.20 -22.90 82.15
CA LYS A 5 -47.81 -21.48 82.30
C LYS A 5 -46.89 -21.02 81.16
N TRP A 6 -47.37 -21.11 79.92
CA TRP A 6 -46.94 -20.19 78.87
C TRP A 6 -48.19 -19.42 78.44
N GLY A 7 -48.55 -18.45 79.28
CA GLY A 7 -49.66 -17.56 79.06
C GLY A 7 -49.21 -16.31 78.33
N ARG A 8 -50.16 -15.79 77.53
CA ARG A 8 -50.40 -14.36 77.30
C ARG A 8 -49.26 -13.62 76.59
N ASN A 9 -49.34 -13.55 75.26
CA ASN A 9 -49.12 -12.32 74.48
C ASN A 9 -49.63 -12.44 73.03
N LEU A 10 -50.65 -13.28 72.77
CA LEU A 10 -51.42 -13.30 71.52
C LEU A 10 -52.70 -12.47 71.72
N ALA A 11 -52.62 -11.17 71.51
CA ALA A 11 -53.69 -10.28 71.06
C ALA A 11 -53.26 -8.83 71.33
N LEU A 12 -53.65 -7.92 70.42
CA LEU A 12 -53.45 -6.47 70.45
C LEU A 12 -52.19 -5.97 69.73
N LEU A 13 -52.27 -5.95 68.40
CA LEU A 13 -51.93 -4.75 67.63
C LEU A 13 -52.74 -4.77 66.33
N SER A 14 -53.97 -4.28 66.47
CA SER A 14 -54.90 -4.00 65.40
C SER A 14 -54.68 -2.57 64.88
N LEU A 15 -54.66 -2.45 63.54
CA LEU A 15 -54.86 -1.26 62.68
C LEU A 15 -53.72 -0.21 62.58
N PRO A 16 -53.59 0.56 61.45
CA PRO A 16 -54.44 0.63 60.24
C PRO A 16 -53.69 0.73 58.86
N LEU A 17 -54.50 0.60 57.79
CA LEU A 17 -54.44 1.26 56.46
C LEU A 17 -53.11 1.24 55.66
N MET A 18 -53.00 0.48 54.55
CA MET A 18 -53.54 0.80 53.21
C MET A 18 -53.23 2.23 52.75
N LEU A 19 -52.02 2.50 52.24
CA LEU A 19 -51.74 3.70 51.42
C LEU A 19 -50.43 3.63 50.61
N THR A 20 -50.13 2.52 49.93
CA THR A 20 -49.05 2.49 48.90
C THR A 20 -49.28 1.39 47.87
N ALA A 21 -50.33 1.54 47.05
CA ALA A 21 -50.61 0.60 45.94
C ALA A 21 -50.58 1.27 44.55
N CYS A 22 -50.02 2.48 44.42
CA CYS A 22 -49.96 3.17 43.12
C CYS A 22 -48.53 3.52 42.64
N VAL A 23 -47.47 3.07 43.31
CA VAL A 23 -46.07 3.36 42.92
C VAL A 23 -45.32 2.16 42.33
N SER A 24 -45.90 0.97 42.24
CA SER A 24 -45.18 -0.22 41.75
C SER A 24 -45.44 -0.60 40.28
N ALA A 25 -46.57 -0.21 39.67
CA ALA A 25 -46.89 -0.64 38.30
C ALA A 25 -46.09 0.10 37.21
N SER A 26 -45.91 1.42 37.36
CA SER A 26 -45.15 2.24 36.41
C SER A 26 -43.64 1.97 36.50
N GLU A 27 -43.11 1.83 37.70
CA GLU A 27 -41.70 1.50 37.95
C GLU A 27 -41.37 0.08 37.48
N HIS A 28 -42.27 -0.89 37.66
CA HIS A 28 -42.03 -2.26 37.18
C HIS A 28 -42.10 -2.36 35.65
N ASN A 29 -42.99 -1.61 35.00
CA ASN A 29 -43.04 -1.50 33.54
C ASN A 29 -41.81 -0.79 32.98
N ALA A 30 -41.31 0.25 33.67
CA ALA A 30 -40.08 0.95 33.28
C ALA A 30 -38.84 0.04 33.44
N LEU A 31 -38.76 -0.73 34.54
CA LEU A 31 -37.68 -1.70 34.76
C LEU A 31 -37.72 -2.82 33.72
N GLN A 32 -38.90 -3.37 33.41
CA GLN A 32 -39.04 -4.39 32.36
C GLN A 32 -38.68 -3.84 30.97
N ALA A 33 -39.04 -2.58 30.67
CA ALA A 33 -38.64 -1.93 29.44
C ALA A 33 -37.11 -1.76 29.36
N GLN A 34 -36.47 -1.37 30.47
CA GLN A 34 -35.01 -1.22 30.56
C GLN A 34 -34.28 -2.56 30.44
N VAL A 35 -34.78 -3.62 31.09
CA VAL A 35 -34.23 -4.98 30.96
C VAL A 35 -34.41 -5.50 29.54
N ASN A 36 -35.56 -5.28 28.91
CA ASN A 36 -35.79 -5.66 27.51
C ASN A 36 -34.93 -4.87 26.52
N GLN A 37 -34.62 -3.60 26.83
CA GLN A 37 -33.69 -2.78 26.05
C GLN A 37 -32.24 -3.26 26.23
N MET A 38 -31.84 -3.59 27.45
CA MET A 38 -30.50 -4.10 27.76
C MET A 38 -30.29 -5.49 27.18
N ASN A 39 -31.31 -6.36 27.22
CA ASN A 39 -31.27 -7.68 26.58
C ASN A 39 -31.15 -7.53 25.05
N ARG A 40 -31.87 -6.59 24.42
CA ARG A 40 -31.70 -6.29 22.99
C ARG A 40 -30.31 -5.76 22.64
N GLN A 41 -29.73 -4.89 23.48
CA GLN A 41 -28.35 -4.43 23.29
C GLN A 41 -27.36 -5.59 23.44
N MET A 42 -27.55 -6.46 24.42
CA MET A 42 -26.70 -7.63 24.66
C MET A 42 -26.80 -8.65 23.52
N SER A 43 -27.99 -8.93 23.01
CA SER A 43 -28.19 -9.79 21.84
C SER A 43 -27.57 -9.20 20.57
N SER A 44 -27.71 -7.88 20.34
CA SER A 44 -27.08 -7.20 19.20
C SER A 44 -25.55 -7.15 19.30
N SER A 45 -25.02 -7.03 20.52
CA SER A 45 -23.58 -7.09 20.77
C SER A 45 -23.05 -8.52 20.60
N GLN A 46 -23.82 -9.54 21.01
CA GLN A 46 -23.46 -10.95 20.79
C GLN A 46 -23.49 -11.33 19.30
N THR A 47 -24.46 -10.84 18.51
CA THR A 47 -24.47 -11.11 17.05
C THR A 47 -23.31 -10.43 16.35
N ASN A 48 -23.03 -9.16 16.66
CA ASN A 48 -21.87 -8.45 16.12
C ASN A 48 -20.53 -9.11 16.54
N GLN A 49 -20.48 -9.71 17.74
CA GLN A 49 -19.30 -10.40 18.25
C GLN A 49 -19.16 -11.81 17.65
N ALA A 50 -20.26 -12.52 17.39
CA ALA A 50 -20.27 -13.79 16.68
C ALA A 50 -19.90 -13.64 15.19
N ASP A 51 -20.35 -12.55 14.53
CA ASP A 51 -19.93 -12.21 13.17
C ASP A 51 -18.45 -11.85 13.08
N SER A 52 -17.90 -11.19 14.12
CA SER A 52 -16.45 -10.95 14.20
C SER A 52 -15.66 -12.23 14.45
N TRP A 53 -16.27 -13.22 15.11
CA TRP A 53 -15.66 -14.52 15.40
C TRP A 53 -15.62 -15.42 14.17
N SER A 54 -16.68 -15.41 13.35
CA SER A 54 -16.69 -16.13 12.06
C SER A 54 -15.71 -15.50 11.07
N GLN A 55 -15.63 -14.17 11.00
CA GLN A 55 -14.62 -13.45 10.20
C GLN A 55 -13.18 -13.78 10.63
N LEU A 56 -12.95 -13.97 11.94
CA LEU A 56 -11.62 -14.32 12.44
C LEU A 56 -11.21 -15.76 12.07
N MET A 57 -12.18 -16.69 12.07
CA MET A 57 -11.96 -18.07 11.65
C MET A 57 -11.73 -18.17 10.14
N GLU A 58 -12.48 -17.41 9.35
CA GLU A 58 -12.31 -17.31 7.90
C GLU A 58 -10.94 -16.73 7.54
N LEU A 59 -10.53 -15.64 8.21
CA LEU A 59 -9.21 -15.04 8.01
C LEU A 59 -8.07 -15.98 8.42
N ARG A 60 -8.24 -16.79 9.47
CA ARG A 60 -7.24 -17.81 9.86
C ARG A 60 -7.11 -18.91 8.83
N GLN A 61 -8.22 -19.32 8.21
CA GLN A 61 -8.23 -20.33 7.16
C GLN A 61 -7.59 -19.79 5.88
N GLU A 62 -7.87 -18.54 5.52
CA GLU A 62 -7.25 -17.87 4.38
C GLU A 62 -5.73 -17.66 4.58
N VAL A 63 -5.29 -17.35 5.80
CA VAL A 63 -3.86 -17.27 6.15
C VAL A 63 -3.16 -18.64 6.08
N ALA A 64 -3.85 -19.74 6.44
CA ALA A 64 -3.31 -21.08 6.31
C ALA A 64 -3.15 -21.47 4.82
N GLU A 65 -4.09 -21.09 3.98
CA GLU A 65 -4.04 -21.35 2.55
C GLU A 65 -2.97 -20.49 1.84
N LEU A 66 -2.87 -19.21 2.20
CA LEU A 66 -1.79 -18.33 1.73
C LEU A 66 -0.41 -18.84 2.14
N ARG A 67 -0.27 -19.42 3.35
CA ARG A 67 0.97 -20.08 3.77
C ARG A 67 1.28 -21.31 2.92
N GLY A 68 0.29 -22.15 2.66
CA GLY A 68 0.46 -23.31 1.77
C GLY A 68 0.90 -22.90 0.35
N GLN A 69 0.30 -21.83 -0.19
CA GLN A 69 0.70 -21.27 -1.48
C GLN A 69 2.13 -20.72 -1.45
N LEU A 70 2.54 -20.03 -0.38
CA LEU A 70 3.91 -19.54 -0.18
C LEU A 70 4.94 -20.67 -0.11
N ASP A 71 4.64 -21.77 0.60
CA ASP A 71 5.52 -22.93 0.69
C ASP A 71 5.66 -23.62 -0.68
N THR A 72 4.56 -23.70 -1.43
CA THR A 72 4.55 -24.26 -2.79
C THR A 72 5.35 -23.39 -3.76
N LEU A 73 5.22 -22.07 -3.65
CA LEU A 73 5.92 -21.10 -4.48
C LEU A 73 7.40 -21.05 -4.13
N ASN A 74 7.76 -21.11 -2.85
CA ASN A 74 9.14 -21.23 -2.39
C ASN A 74 9.78 -22.54 -2.90
N TYR A 75 9.05 -23.66 -2.83
CA TYR A 75 9.51 -24.94 -3.36
C TYR A 75 9.69 -24.91 -4.89
N ALA A 76 8.78 -24.27 -5.62
CA ALA A 76 8.90 -24.06 -7.05
C ALA A 76 10.09 -23.14 -7.40
N LEU A 77 10.33 -22.09 -6.63
CA LEU A 77 11.47 -21.18 -6.79
C LEU A 77 12.80 -21.89 -6.53
N GLN A 78 12.83 -22.75 -5.52
CA GLN A 78 13.99 -23.57 -5.15
C GLN A 78 14.28 -24.64 -6.21
N ARG A 79 13.23 -25.24 -6.81
CA ARG A 79 13.33 -26.17 -7.94
C ARG A 79 13.73 -25.48 -9.26
N ALA A 80 13.35 -24.22 -9.44
CA ALA A 80 13.73 -23.39 -10.59
C ALA A 80 15.19 -22.87 -10.52
N GLY A 81 15.91 -23.17 -9.42
CA GLY A 81 17.31 -22.81 -9.22
C GLY A 81 17.53 -21.52 -8.41
N GLY A 82 16.47 -20.80 -8.05
CA GLY A 82 16.46 -19.66 -7.12
C GLY A 82 17.71 -18.76 -7.13
N ALA A 83 18.14 -18.35 -5.94
CA ALA A 83 19.33 -17.51 -5.72
C ALA A 83 20.63 -18.11 -6.30
N GLN A 84 20.67 -19.43 -6.52
CA GLN A 84 21.83 -20.14 -7.03
C GLN A 84 22.02 -19.90 -8.53
N LYS A 85 20.93 -19.88 -9.30
CA LYS A 85 20.93 -19.55 -10.73
C LYS A 85 21.16 -18.04 -10.96
N LEU A 86 20.68 -17.20 -10.04
CA LEU A 86 21.01 -15.77 -10.01
C LEU A 86 22.51 -15.56 -9.71
N ALA A 87 23.07 -16.28 -8.73
CA ALA A 87 24.49 -16.23 -8.43
C ALA A 87 25.35 -16.74 -9.60
N GLU A 88 24.91 -17.78 -10.29
CA GLU A 88 25.58 -18.33 -11.48
C GLU A 88 25.56 -17.34 -12.65
N THR A 89 24.42 -16.69 -12.91
CA THR A 89 24.31 -15.66 -13.97
C THR A 89 25.14 -14.42 -13.65
N VAL A 90 25.20 -13.99 -12.39
CA VAL A 90 26.05 -12.88 -11.96
C VAL A 90 27.54 -13.24 -12.08
N ALA A 91 27.94 -14.45 -11.68
CA ALA A 91 29.32 -14.93 -11.84
C ALA A 91 29.74 -15.04 -13.32
N LEU A 92 28.79 -15.39 -14.20
CA LEU A 92 29.03 -15.47 -15.64
C LEU A 92 29.22 -14.07 -16.25
N HIS A 93 28.45 -13.08 -15.79
CA HIS A 93 28.64 -11.68 -16.20
C HIS A 93 29.97 -11.10 -15.69
N ASP A 94 30.36 -11.36 -14.44
CA ASP A 94 31.65 -10.87 -13.89
C ASP A 94 32.84 -11.42 -14.68
N ARG A 95 32.78 -12.69 -15.09
CA ARG A 95 33.80 -13.31 -15.94
C ARG A 95 33.84 -12.70 -17.35
N ALA A 96 32.68 -12.37 -17.92
CA ALA A 96 32.60 -11.71 -19.22
C ALA A 96 33.17 -10.28 -19.19
N LEU A 97 32.90 -9.52 -18.12
CA LEU A 97 33.47 -8.20 -17.89
C LEU A 97 35.00 -8.24 -17.80
N ARG A 98 35.58 -9.18 -17.05
CA ARG A 98 37.04 -9.35 -16.95
C ARG A 98 37.71 -9.69 -18.28
N LEU A 99 37.03 -10.45 -19.14
CA LEU A 99 37.53 -10.76 -20.49
C LEU A 99 37.44 -9.55 -21.42
N ALA A 100 36.38 -8.75 -21.30
CA ALA A 100 36.26 -7.50 -22.03
C ALA A 100 37.31 -6.47 -21.58
N GLU A 101 37.58 -6.36 -20.27
CA GLU A 101 38.65 -5.54 -19.71
C GLU A 101 40.04 -5.98 -20.18
N SER A 102 40.33 -7.29 -20.21
CA SER A 102 41.63 -7.80 -20.68
C SER A 102 41.81 -7.62 -22.19
N GLN A 103 40.74 -7.73 -22.98
CA GLN A 103 40.77 -7.41 -24.42
C GLN A 103 40.97 -5.91 -24.66
N MET A 104 40.27 -5.05 -23.92
CA MET A 104 40.45 -3.59 -24.00
C MET A 104 41.85 -3.16 -23.55
N ALA A 105 42.45 -3.81 -22.55
CA ALA A 105 43.83 -3.55 -22.13
C ALA A 105 44.87 -3.99 -23.19
N LEU A 106 44.56 -4.99 -24.01
CA LEU A 106 45.42 -5.45 -25.10
C LEU A 106 45.33 -4.53 -26.33
N ASP A 107 44.15 -3.96 -26.59
CA ASP A 107 43.87 -3.09 -27.74
C ASP A 107 44.35 -1.64 -27.53
N LEU A 108 44.45 -1.18 -26.26
CA LEU A 108 44.86 0.19 -25.95
C LEU A 108 46.37 0.44 -25.86
N GLN A 109 47.25 -0.57 -25.99
CA GLN A 109 48.72 -0.43 -25.95
C GLN A 109 49.22 0.69 -25.00
N LEU A 110 48.75 0.68 -23.76
CA LEU A 110 49.30 1.55 -22.71
C LEU A 110 50.62 0.94 -22.25
N THR A 111 51.67 1.18 -23.03
CA THR A 111 53.05 0.96 -22.59
C THR A 111 53.30 1.84 -21.36
N PRO A 112 53.73 1.28 -20.22
CA PRO A 112 54.21 2.11 -19.12
C PRO A 112 55.55 2.73 -19.52
N ASP A 113 55.53 4.05 -19.74
CA ASP A 113 56.72 4.89 -19.79
C ASP A 113 57.60 4.59 -18.56
N THR A 114 58.83 4.15 -18.82
CA THR A 114 59.93 4.17 -17.85
C THR A 114 61.10 4.94 -18.45
N ALA A 115 61.66 5.78 -17.60
CA ALA A 115 62.46 6.93 -17.97
C ALA A 115 63.97 6.66 -18.12
N VAL A 116 64.64 7.69 -18.68
CA VAL A 116 66.05 8.13 -18.51
C VAL A 116 67.15 7.43 -19.34
N GLN A 117 67.75 8.15 -20.29
CA GLN A 117 69.15 8.67 -20.25
C GLN A 117 69.68 9.10 -21.65
N GLY A 118 70.29 10.29 -21.73
CA GLY A 118 71.32 10.63 -22.74
C GLY A 118 71.07 11.88 -23.62
N MET A 119 71.65 13.01 -23.23
CA MET A 119 72.03 14.13 -24.13
C MET A 119 73.45 13.87 -24.70
N PRO A 120 74.02 14.64 -25.68
CA PRO A 120 73.49 15.78 -26.45
C PRO A 120 73.77 15.72 -27.98
N GLY A 121 73.14 16.59 -28.79
CA GLY A 121 73.64 16.87 -30.14
C GLY A 121 72.74 17.71 -31.07
N ALA A 122 73.13 18.98 -31.25
CA ALA A 122 72.98 19.83 -32.43
C ALA A 122 71.57 20.17 -33.02
N ALA A 123 71.24 21.48 -32.97
CA ALA A 123 70.37 22.22 -33.90
C ALA A 123 71.04 22.36 -35.30
N PRO A 124 70.47 22.98 -36.38
CA PRO A 124 69.34 23.93 -36.40
C PRO A 124 68.39 23.95 -37.64
N GLY A 125 67.31 24.74 -37.55
CA GLY A 125 66.61 25.40 -38.69
C GLY A 125 65.59 24.54 -39.44
N MET A 126 64.47 25.01 -40.00
CA MET A 126 63.98 26.33 -40.40
C MET A 126 62.43 26.36 -40.33
N THR A 127 61.89 27.58 -40.31
CA THR A 127 60.48 28.03 -40.25
C THR A 127 59.70 27.87 -41.59
N PRO A 128 58.57 28.57 -41.86
CA PRO A 128 57.17 28.17 -41.58
C PRO A 128 56.28 28.19 -42.86
N GLY A 129 55.03 27.72 -42.80
CA GLY A 129 54.12 27.81 -43.96
C GLY A 129 52.63 27.66 -43.63
N MET A 130 51.98 28.79 -43.44
CA MET A 130 50.52 29.01 -43.37
C MET A 130 49.89 28.94 -44.77
N VAL A 131 48.74 28.27 -44.97
CA VAL A 131 47.41 28.83 -45.32
C VAL A 131 46.40 27.76 -45.80
N PRO A 132 45.07 28.00 -45.62
CA PRO A 132 43.99 27.02 -45.78
C PRO A 132 43.30 27.08 -47.15
N GLY A 133 42.60 26.00 -47.54
CA GLY A 133 41.83 25.93 -48.78
C GLY A 133 40.57 25.09 -48.62
N ALA A 134 39.43 25.76 -48.72
CA ALA A 134 38.08 25.21 -48.67
C ALA A 134 37.76 24.34 -49.90
N GLY A 135 36.89 23.34 -49.68
CA GLY A 135 36.29 22.53 -50.74
C GLY A 135 34.82 22.28 -50.41
N THR A 136 33.96 23.04 -51.07
CA THR A 136 32.50 22.96 -51.12
C THR A 136 32.00 21.66 -51.74
N GLY A 137 30.88 21.12 -51.24
CA GLY A 137 30.14 20.04 -51.90
C GLY A 137 28.73 19.91 -51.32
N ASP A 138 27.77 20.57 -51.98
CA ASP A 138 26.33 20.39 -51.81
C ASP A 138 25.87 19.00 -52.25
N ALA A 139 24.91 18.41 -51.53
CA ALA A 139 23.92 17.49 -52.09
C ALA A 139 22.70 17.32 -51.14
N SER A 140 21.70 18.16 -51.36
CA SER A 140 20.25 17.92 -51.32
C SER A 140 19.70 16.59 -50.75
N ALA A 141 18.80 16.70 -49.76
CA ALA A 141 17.64 15.80 -49.60
C ALA A 141 16.45 16.55 -48.96
N GLN A 142 15.33 16.61 -49.67
CA GLN A 142 14.06 17.21 -49.26
C GLN A 142 13.33 16.39 -48.18
N PRO A 143 12.43 17.01 -47.39
CA PRO A 143 11.59 16.31 -46.41
C PRO A 143 10.29 15.79 -47.06
N SER A 144 10.09 14.47 -47.06
CA SER A 144 8.81 13.85 -47.43
C SER A 144 7.91 13.67 -46.20
N LEU A 145 6.73 14.27 -46.27
CA LEU A 145 5.62 14.10 -45.35
C LEU A 145 4.93 12.75 -45.61
N GLN A 146 4.97 11.83 -44.64
CA GLN A 146 4.17 10.59 -44.66
C GLN A 146 3.06 10.66 -43.59
N PRO A 147 1.79 10.37 -43.91
CA PRO A 147 0.68 10.44 -42.95
C PRO A 147 0.79 9.37 -41.84
N ALA A 148 0.52 9.78 -40.60
CA ALA A 148 0.53 8.94 -39.42
C ALA A 148 -0.59 7.88 -39.43
N ALA A 149 -0.20 6.60 -39.43
CA ALA A 149 -1.09 5.49 -39.11
C ALA A 149 -1.19 5.28 -37.57
N PRO A 150 -2.30 4.70 -37.05
CA PRO A 150 -2.59 4.68 -35.61
C PRO A 150 -1.59 3.84 -34.83
N ALA A 151 -1.04 4.40 -33.74
CA ALA A 151 -0.14 3.70 -32.83
C ALA A 151 -0.87 2.53 -32.13
N VAL A 152 -0.46 1.30 -32.45
CA VAL A 152 -0.80 0.11 -31.65
C VAL A 152 -0.04 0.20 -30.32
N PRO A 153 -0.63 -0.14 -29.15
CA PRO A 153 0.12 -0.19 -27.91
C PRO A 153 1.20 -1.27 -27.98
N ALA A 154 2.46 -0.87 -27.88
CA ALA A 154 3.60 -1.77 -27.80
C ALA A 154 3.41 -2.77 -26.64
N ALA A 155 3.36 -4.06 -26.96
CA ALA A 155 3.39 -5.15 -26.01
C ALA A 155 4.70 -5.09 -25.19
N GLN A 156 4.59 -5.11 -23.88
CA GLN A 156 5.74 -5.06 -22.99
C GLN A 156 6.52 -6.39 -23.06
N PRO A 157 7.86 -6.38 -23.09
CA PRO A 157 8.68 -7.60 -23.05
C PRO A 157 8.49 -8.34 -21.73
N GLN A 158 8.31 -9.66 -21.78
CA GLN A 158 8.01 -10.51 -20.62
C GLN A 158 9.05 -10.45 -19.48
N GLY A 159 10.30 -10.01 -19.75
CA GLY A 159 11.33 -9.79 -18.74
C GLY A 159 11.09 -8.61 -17.79
N ASN A 160 10.31 -7.61 -18.19
CA ASN A 160 10.00 -6.46 -17.32
C ASN A 160 8.91 -6.77 -16.29
N VAL A 161 8.08 -7.79 -16.55
CA VAL A 161 6.99 -8.17 -15.63
C VAL A 161 7.54 -8.78 -14.35
N ASP A 162 8.59 -9.60 -14.47
CA ASP A 162 9.28 -10.23 -13.33
C ASP A 162 9.96 -9.17 -12.43
N MET A 163 10.67 -8.22 -13.05
CA MET A 163 11.31 -7.11 -12.33
C MET A 163 10.30 -6.15 -11.69
N ALA A 164 9.18 -5.88 -12.37
CA ALA A 164 8.10 -5.08 -11.79
C ALA A 164 7.51 -5.77 -10.56
N GLN A 165 7.21 -7.07 -10.67
CA GLN A 165 6.67 -7.86 -9.57
C GLN A 165 7.65 -7.89 -8.38
N ALA A 166 8.93 -8.15 -8.63
CA ALA A 166 9.97 -8.15 -7.59
C ALA A 166 10.08 -6.80 -6.86
N LEU A 167 10.01 -5.67 -7.59
CA LEU A 167 10.04 -4.34 -6.99
C LEU A 167 8.80 -4.05 -6.13
N TYR A 168 7.63 -4.47 -6.60
CA TYR A 168 6.39 -4.36 -5.84
C TYR A 168 6.43 -5.21 -4.57
N ASP A 169 6.90 -6.45 -4.67
CA ASP A 169 7.00 -7.39 -3.55
C ASP A 169 8.01 -6.94 -2.51
N ASN A 170 9.13 -6.33 -2.94
CA ASN A 170 10.08 -5.67 -2.03
C ASN A 170 9.40 -4.54 -1.24
N GLY A 171 8.61 -3.69 -1.91
CA GLY A 171 7.84 -2.64 -1.25
C GLY A 171 6.84 -3.20 -0.22
N MET A 172 6.15 -4.28 -0.58
CA MET A 172 5.22 -4.97 0.32
C MET A 172 5.92 -5.57 1.54
N GLN A 173 7.07 -6.22 1.34
CA GLN A 173 7.88 -6.79 2.42
C GLN A 173 8.35 -5.69 3.38
N ALA A 174 8.86 -4.58 2.85
CA ALA A 174 9.26 -3.43 3.65
C ALA A 174 8.08 -2.84 4.44
N PHE A 175 6.89 -2.72 3.81
CA PHE A 175 5.68 -2.23 4.49
C PHE A 175 5.26 -3.15 5.64
N ASN A 176 5.28 -4.47 5.42
CA ASN A 176 4.94 -5.47 6.42
C ASN A 176 5.93 -5.46 7.60
N ASN A 177 7.21 -5.18 7.31
CA ASN A 177 8.25 -4.98 8.31
C ASN A 177 8.21 -3.59 8.98
N ARG A 178 7.18 -2.78 8.70
CA ARG A 178 7.00 -1.40 9.19
C ARG A 178 8.09 -0.42 8.76
N GLN A 179 8.86 -0.77 7.73
CA GLN A 179 9.88 0.07 7.12
C GLN A 179 9.25 0.99 6.08
N TYR A 180 8.36 1.87 6.52
CA TYR A 180 7.48 2.65 5.64
C TYR A 180 8.22 3.56 4.65
N GLN A 181 9.37 4.11 5.03
CA GLN A 181 10.19 4.92 4.13
C GLN A 181 10.89 4.09 3.04
N ALA A 182 11.30 2.86 3.37
CA ALA A 182 11.85 1.94 2.36
C ALA A 182 10.74 1.48 1.41
N ALA A 183 9.58 1.09 1.94
CA ALA A 183 8.41 0.72 1.15
C ALA A 183 7.98 1.85 0.21
N LEU A 184 7.92 3.09 0.71
CA LEU A 184 7.58 4.26 -0.10
C LEU A 184 8.53 4.46 -1.28
N ARG A 185 9.84 4.25 -1.09
CA ARG A 185 10.82 4.31 -2.19
C ARG A 185 10.53 3.25 -3.25
N SER A 186 10.37 1.98 -2.85
CA SER A 186 10.09 0.88 -3.78
C SER A 186 8.79 1.11 -4.56
N PHE A 187 7.71 1.58 -3.91
CA PHE A 187 6.46 1.89 -4.60
C PHE A 187 6.55 3.14 -5.48
N SER A 188 7.31 4.17 -5.08
CA SER A 188 7.60 5.34 -5.91
C SER A 188 8.29 4.90 -7.20
N ASP A 189 9.35 4.12 -7.07
CA ASP A 189 10.14 3.66 -8.20
C ASP A 189 9.30 2.76 -9.11
N PHE A 190 8.42 1.94 -8.54
CA PHE A 190 7.45 1.15 -9.29
C PHE A 190 6.52 2.04 -10.12
N THR A 191 5.90 3.06 -9.52
CA THR A 191 4.96 3.94 -10.24
C THR A 191 5.62 4.78 -11.34
N LYS A 192 6.91 5.12 -11.16
CA LYS A 192 7.70 5.86 -12.16
C LYS A 192 8.16 4.96 -13.31
N THR A 193 8.70 3.78 -12.98
CA THR A 193 9.34 2.87 -13.94
C THR A 193 8.31 2.05 -14.70
N TYR A 194 7.24 1.62 -14.03
CA TYR A 194 6.25 0.68 -14.56
C TYR A 194 4.85 1.30 -14.63
N SER A 195 4.73 2.55 -15.06
CA SER A 195 3.49 3.35 -15.06
C SER A 195 2.28 2.73 -15.80
N LYS A 196 2.51 1.76 -16.70
CA LYS A 196 1.47 1.01 -17.43
C LYS A 196 1.12 -0.34 -16.80
N ASN A 197 1.78 -0.74 -15.73
CA ASN A 197 1.55 -2.04 -15.09
C ASN A 197 0.19 -2.07 -14.37
N LYS A 198 -0.47 -3.23 -14.37
CA LYS A 198 -1.75 -3.46 -13.69
C LYS A 198 -1.73 -3.11 -12.19
N LEU A 199 -0.57 -3.22 -11.53
CA LEU A 199 -0.40 -2.96 -10.10
C LEU A 199 -0.12 -1.49 -9.77
N VAL A 200 -0.06 -0.58 -10.75
CA VAL A 200 0.28 0.84 -10.49
C VAL A 200 -0.73 1.50 -9.56
N SER A 201 -2.02 1.23 -9.74
CA SER A 201 -3.06 1.71 -8.82
C SER A 201 -2.89 1.17 -7.39
N ASN A 202 -2.41 -0.07 -7.24
CA ASN A 202 -2.08 -0.65 -5.95
C ASN A 202 -0.83 0.01 -5.35
N ALA A 203 0.22 0.25 -6.15
CA ALA A 203 1.43 0.90 -5.69
C ALA A 203 1.15 2.33 -5.19
N TRP A 204 0.34 3.12 -5.92
CA TRP A 204 -0.10 4.44 -5.44
C TRP A 204 -0.88 4.36 -4.12
N PHE A 205 -1.78 3.39 -3.98
CA PHE A 205 -2.49 3.16 -2.73
C PHE A 205 -1.52 2.86 -1.58
N TRP A 206 -0.53 2.00 -1.80
CA TRP A 206 0.46 1.66 -0.79
C TRP A 206 1.41 2.81 -0.46
N GLN A 207 1.73 3.70 -1.41
CA GLN A 207 2.41 4.96 -1.09
C GLN A 207 1.59 5.79 -0.11
N GLY A 208 0.27 5.90 -0.33
CA GLY A 208 -0.65 6.57 0.58
C GLY A 208 -0.67 5.92 1.96
N GLU A 209 -0.71 4.59 2.04
CA GLU A 209 -0.65 3.87 3.32
C GLU A 209 0.70 4.09 4.03
N CYS A 210 1.83 4.05 3.31
CA CYS A 210 3.15 4.37 3.89
C CYS A 210 3.15 5.77 4.52
N GLN A 211 2.69 6.77 3.76
CA GLN A 211 2.62 8.15 4.24
C GLN A 211 1.68 8.31 5.43
N TYR A 212 0.53 7.64 5.40
CA TYR A 212 -0.42 7.64 6.51
C TYR A 212 0.20 7.06 7.79
N GLN A 213 0.93 5.95 7.68
CA GLN A 213 1.60 5.33 8.83
C GLN A 213 2.74 6.19 9.38
N MET A 214 3.40 6.97 8.52
CA MET A 214 4.39 7.98 8.91
C MET A 214 3.74 9.29 9.41
N LYS A 215 2.41 9.37 9.46
CA LYS A 215 1.63 10.58 9.82
C LYS A 215 1.77 11.76 8.86
N ASN A 216 2.29 11.52 7.67
CA ASN A 216 2.38 12.46 6.56
C ASN A 216 1.05 12.51 5.82
N TYR A 217 0.01 12.99 6.50
CA TYR A 217 -1.37 12.88 6.02
C TYR A 217 -1.64 13.72 4.77
N ALA A 218 -0.90 14.82 4.55
CA ALA A 218 -1.04 15.64 3.35
C ALA A 218 -0.55 14.87 2.11
N GLU A 219 0.61 14.23 2.22
CA GLU A 219 1.21 13.39 1.18
C GLU A 219 0.36 12.14 0.94
N ALA A 220 -0.22 11.55 2.00
CA ALA A 220 -1.14 10.45 1.88
C ALA A 220 -2.38 10.82 1.05
N VAL A 221 -2.97 12.00 1.30
CA VAL A 221 -4.11 12.53 0.52
C VAL A 221 -3.77 12.60 -0.98
N LEU A 222 -2.57 13.09 -1.32
CA LEU A 222 -2.12 13.21 -2.71
C LEU A 222 -1.93 11.84 -3.37
N ALA A 223 -1.32 10.89 -2.65
CA ALA A 223 -1.13 9.54 -3.16
C ALA A 223 -2.46 8.82 -3.42
N TYR A 224 -3.44 8.95 -2.52
CA TYR A 224 -4.79 8.43 -2.75
C TYR A 224 -5.50 9.15 -3.91
N GLU A 225 -5.26 10.45 -4.12
CA GLU A 225 -5.82 11.19 -5.26
C GLU A 225 -5.33 10.64 -6.60
N ASN A 226 -4.08 10.20 -6.69
CA ASN A 226 -3.54 9.56 -7.90
C ASN A 226 -4.31 8.28 -8.24
N VAL A 227 -4.75 7.50 -7.24
CA VAL A 227 -5.60 6.33 -7.46
C VAL A 227 -7.00 6.75 -7.93
N ILE A 228 -7.60 7.72 -7.24
CA ILE A 228 -8.96 8.17 -7.46
C ILE A 228 -9.14 8.79 -8.85
N SER A 229 -8.22 9.66 -9.26
CA SER A 229 -8.30 10.40 -10.51
C SER A 229 -7.74 9.59 -11.70
N GLY A 230 -6.62 8.89 -11.49
CA GLY A 230 -5.95 8.12 -12.53
C GLY A 230 -6.53 6.73 -12.78
N TYR A 231 -7.13 6.11 -11.76
CA TYR A 231 -7.56 4.71 -11.81
C TYR A 231 -8.95 4.50 -11.17
N PRO A 232 -10.01 5.21 -11.61
CA PRO A 232 -11.34 5.17 -10.98
C PRO A 232 -12.01 3.78 -11.02
N ASN A 233 -11.61 2.90 -11.95
CA ASN A 233 -12.13 1.54 -12.05
C ASN A 233 -11.29 0.51 -11.28
N SER A 234 -10.22 0.94 -10.60
CA SER A 234 -9.39 0.04 -9.79
C SER A 234 -10.17 -0.45 -8.56
N VAL A 235 -9.90 -1.68 -8.17
CA VAL A 235 -10.35 -2.25 -6.88
C VAL A 235 -9.86 -1.43 -5.67
N LYS A 236 -8.81 -0.60 -5.84
CA LYS A 236 -8.31 0.31 -4.81
C LYS A 236 -8.97 1.67 -4.78
N ALA A 237 -9.79 2.03 -5.78
CA ALA A 237 -10.43 3.34 -5.81
C ALA A 237 -11.36 3.56 -4.60
N PRO A 238 -12.27 2.64 -4.22
CA PRO A 238 -13.13 2.82 -3.05
C PRO A 238 -12.34 2.99 -1.74
N ALA A 239 -11.32 2.14 -1.54
CA ALA A 239 -10.41 2.22 -0.40
C ALA A 239 -9.63 3.53 -0.36
N SER A 240 -9.20 4.04 -1.51
CA SER A 240 -8.48 5.31 -1.62
C SER A 240 -9.36 6.50 -1.23
N TYR A 241 -10.63 6.54 -1.64
CA TYR A 241 -11.54 7.59 -1.18
C TYR A 241 -11.73 7.56 0.34
N LEU A 242 -11.92 6.36 0.91
CA LEU A 242 -12.12 6.20 2.35
C LEU A 242 -10.87 6.70 3.12
N LYS A 243 -9.70 6.24 2.70
CA LYS A 243 -8.42 6.60 3.32
C LYS A 243 -8.05 8.06 3.12
N GLN A 244 -8.38 8.65 1.97
CA GLN A 244 -8.23 10.08 1.73
C GLN A 244 -9.13 10.89 2.69
N GLY A 245 -10.41 10.49 2.83
CA GLY A 245 -11.34 11.10 3.79
C GLY A 245 -10.84 11.00 5.24
N MET A 246 -10.34 9.83 5.64
CA MET A 246 -9.73 9.63 6.97
C MET A 246 -8.47 10.48 7.16
N SER A 247 -7.63 10.62 6.13
CA SER A 247 -6.43 11.48 6.18
C SER A 247 -6.81 12.96 6.34
N PHE A 248 -7.87 13.42 5.67
CA PHE A 248 -8.40 14.76 5.88
C PHE A 248 -8.91 14.98 7.31
N LEU A 249 -9.48 13.97 7.96
CA LEU A 249 -9.86 14.06 9.38
C LEU A 249 -8.63 14.21 10.29
N GLN A 250 -7.55 13.48 10.02
CA GLN A 250 -6.29 13.64 10.76
C GLN A 250 -5.69 15.04 10.59
N LEU A 251 -5.92 15.67 9.43
CA LEU A 251 -5.55 17.07 9.16
C LEU A 251 -6.56 18.09 9.71
N ASN A 252 -7.59 17.68 10.46
CA ASN A 252 -8.70 18.52 10.91
C ASN A 252 -9.51 19.21 9.79
N LYS A 253 -9.39 18.75 8.54
CA LYS A 253 -10.12 19.26 7.37
C LYS A 253 -11.46 18.56 7.19
N LYS A 254 -12.38 18.77 8.14
CA LYS A 254 -13.70 18.09 8.19
C LYS A 254 -14.55 18.26 6.92
N ALA A 255 -14.58 19.47 6.34
CA ALA A 255 -15.33 19.72 5.11
C ALA A 255 -14.81 18.89 3.92
N ALA A 256 -13.49 18.83 3.75
CA ALA A 256 -12.86 18.01 2.71
C ALA A 256 -13.07 16.52 2.96
N ALA A 257 -12.98 16.07 4.22
CA ALA A 257 -13.28 14.70 4.60
C ALA A 257 -14.73 14.32 4.25
N LYS A 258 -15.71 15.18 4.61
CA LYS A 258 -17.13 14.97 4.28
C LYS A 258 -17.30 14.80 2.77
N GLN A 259 -16.76 15.73 1.99
CA GLN A 259 -16.88 15.71 0.54
C GLN A 259 -16.40 14.38 -0.03
N ARG A 260 -15.19 13.92 0.32
CA ARG A 260 -14.62 12.69 -0.22
C ARG A 260 -15.34 11.43 0.25
N LEU A 261 -15.79 11.38 1.49
CA LEU A 261 -16.59 10.26 2.00
C LEU A 261 -17.98 10.21 1.36
N THR A 262 -18.62 11.36 1.10
CA THR A 262 -19.89 11.40 0.38
C THR A 262 -19.72 10.99 -1.08
N GLU A 263 -18.66 11.44 -1.75
CA GLU A 263 -18.34 11.01 -3.12
C GLU A 263 -18.15 9.50 -3.22
N LEU A 264 -17.46 8.88 -2.26
CA LEU A 264 -17.34 7.42 -2.15
C LEU A 264 -18.71 6.74 -2.09
N THR A 265 -19.60 7.20 -1.22
CA THR A 265 -20.93 6.60 -1.06
C THR A 265 -21.81 6.73 -2.30
N ARG A 266 -21.56 7.77 -3.11
CA ARG A 266 -22.28 8.03 -4.36
C ARG A 266 -21.71 7.22 -5.53
N LYS A 267 -20.37 7.18 -5.66
CA LYS A 267 -19.70 6.52 -6.79
C LYS A 267 -19.61 5.00 -6.63
N TYR A 268 -19.44 4.50 -5.41
CA TYR A 268 -19.30 3.06 -5.12
C TYR A 268 -20.30 2.61 -4.04
N PRO A 269 -21.61 2.76 -4.25
CA PRO A 269 -22.63 2.56 -3.21
C PRO A 269 -22.67 1.13 -2.64
N LYS A 270 -22.22 0.14 -3.43
CA LYS A 270 -22.17 -1.29 -3.09
C LYS A 270 -20.84 -1.74 -2.47
N ALA A 271 -19.81 -0.88 -2.45
CA ALA A 271 -18.51 -1.24 -1.90
C ALA A 271 -18.58 -1.28 -0.35
N PRO A 272 -17.89 -2.23 0.31
CA PRO A 272 -17.79 -2.26 1.77
C PRO A 272 -17.30 -0.94 2.37
N GLU A 273 -16.39 -0.26 1.66
CA GLU A 273 -15.84 1.04 2.05
C GLU A 273 -16.89 2.14 2.10
N ALA A 274 -17.94 2.07 1.27
CA ALA A 274 -19.04 3.04 1.32
C ALA A 274 -19.87 2.89 2.61
N THR A 275 -20.08 1.67 3.09
CA THR A 275 -20.72 1.44 4.40
C THR A 275 -19.87 2.02 5.52
N ARG A 276 -18.55 1.79 5.49
CA ARG A 276 -17.63 2.38 6.46
C ARG A 276 -17.58 3.91 6.38
N ALA A 277 -17.64 4.48 5.17
CA ALA A 277 -17.68 5.93 4.97
C ALA A 277 -18.91 6.57 5.62
N ARG A 278 -20.10 5.96 5.46
CA ARG A 278 -21.34 6.41 6.14
C ARG A 278 -21.18 6.43 7.66
N GLN A 279 -20.55 5.40 8.22
CA GLN A 279 -20.26 5.33 9.65
C GLN A 279 -19.30 6.43 10.09
N VAL A 280 -18.21 6.66 9.35
CA VAL A 280 -17.23 7.71 9.65
C VAL A 280 -17.89 9.09 9.62
N ILE A 281 -18.74 9.38 8.63
CA ILE A 281 -19.51 10.63 8.55
C ILE A 281 -20.36 10.82 9.81
N LYS A 282 -21.13 9.80 10.21
CA LYS A 282 -21.99 9.85 11.39
C LYS A 282 -21.19 10.06 12.68
N GLN A 283 -20.10 9.31 12.87
CA GLN A 283 -19.28 9.35 14.08
C GLN A 283 -18.58 10.71 14.26
N ASN A 284 -18.12 11.31 13.17
CA ASN A 284 -17.38 12.58 13.20
C ASN A 284 -18.29 13.81 13.07
N LYS A 285 -19.62 13.60 13.01
CA LYS A 285 -20.65 14.64 12.82
C LYS A 285 -20.34 15.54 11.61
N LEU A 286 -20.00 14.92 10.49
CA LEU A 286 -19.61 15.62 9.25
C LEU A 286 -20.83 16.16 8.50
#